data_AF-A0A960NLR7-F1
#
_entry.id   AF-A0A960NLR7-F1
#
_cell.length_a   1.000
_cell.length_b   1.000
_cell.length_c   1.000
_cell.angle_alpha   90.00
_cell.angle_beta   90.00
_cell.angle_gamma   90.00
#
_symmetry.space_group_name_H-M   'P 1'
#
loop_
_entity.id
_entity.type
_entity.pdbx_description
1 polymer ?
#
loop_
_entity_poly.entity_id
_entity_poly.type
_entity_poly.pdbx_seq_one_letter_code
_entity_poly.pdbx_strand_id
1 'polypeptide(L)'
;ETEWFINEVRQRTQWCDFEPLICTATDGENGGWFRNVNWASNFWGSFYHPLCDRARHEESVVKPTFIHDYLDRHGAHGYVIVRTGAWNTGFHHGIGFIQWTGSQMQRDAWERVERVSREIHDARYDAGQRGWPNSEENHCLEEAYWRLLRAETSCHFFWGTDWVDRAHAGLDEALFWLARAHEARDRKA
;
A
#
# COMPACT_ATOMS: atom_id res chain seq x y z
N GLU A 1 20.78 4.19 20.42
CA GLU A 1 19.72 4.50 19.44
C GLU A 1 19.34 5.98 19.38
N THR A 2 18.63 6.54 20.38
CA THR A 2 18.05 7.91 20.28
C THR A 2 19.08 9.01 20.05
N GLU A 3 20.18 9.01 20.80
CA GLU A 3 21.22 10.04 20.67
C GLU A 3 21.90 10.01 19.29
N TRP A 4 22.19 8.79 18.81
CA TRP A 4 22.77 8.59 17.49
C TRP A 4 21.85 9.15 16.39
N PHE A 5 20.55 8.86 16.46
CA PHE A 5 19.58 9.37 15.49
C PHE A 5 19.47 10.89 15.51
N ILE A 6 19.42 11.51 16.69
CA ILE A 6 19.39 12.98 16.82
C ILE A 6 20.64 13.60 16.19
N ASN A 7 21.82 13.00 16.42
CA ASN A 7 23.05 13.47 15.79
C ASN A 7 23.02 13.29 14.27
N GLU A 8 22.54 12.15 13.77
CA GLU A 8 22.41 11.89 12.33
C GLU A 8 21.48 12.91 11.66
N VAL A 9 20.32 13.19 12.27
CA VAL A 9 19.39 14.24 11.83
C VAL A 9 20.11 15.59 11.77
N ARG A 10 20.77 15.99 12.86
CA ARG A 10 21.51 17.26 12.93
C ARG A 10 22.53 17.39 11.81
N GLN A 11 23.29 16.33 11.54
CA GLN A 11 24.30 16.33 10.49
C GLN A 11 23.67 16.42 9.09
N ARG A 12 22.58 15.69 8.82
CA ARG A 12 21.92 15.71 7.51
C ARG A 12 21.21 17.02 7.21
N THR A 13 20.78 17.73 8.25
CA THR A 13 20.03 18.98 8.10
C THR A 13 20.86 20.24 8.40
N GLN A 14 22.17 20.12 8.65
CA GLN A 14 23.00 21.25 9.09
C GLN A 14 23.07 22.42 8.10
N TRP A 15 22.77 22.16 6.82
CA TRP A 15 22.79 23.15 5.74
C TRP A 15 21.40 23.65 5.32
N CYS A 16 20.34 23.20 6.00
CA CYS A 16 18.99 23.72 5.77
C CYS A 16 18.86 25.12 6.40
N ASP A 17 18.36 26.07 5.64
CA ASP A 17 17.99 27.43 6.09
C ASP A 17 16.49 27.55 6.44
N PHE A 18 15.78 26.42 6.42
CA PHE A 18 14.38 26.24 6.82
C PHE A 18 14.26 25.10 7.84
N GLU A 19 13.11 25.01 8.52
CA GLU A 19 12.79 23.90 9.42
C GLU A 19 12.50 22.63 8.60
N PRO A 20 13.34 21.59 8.60
CA PRO A 20 13.22 20.48 7.67
C PRO A 20 12.26 19.39 8.20
N LEU A 21 11.36 18.92 7.34
CA LEU A 21 10.57 17.71 7.59
C LEU A 21 11.37 16.45 7.25
N ILE A 22 11.52 15.56 8.22
CA ILE A 22 12.24 14.29 8.07
C ILE A 22 11.23 13.14 8.11
N CYS A 23 11.15 12.41 7.00
CA CYS A 23 10.28 11.24 6.88
C CYS A 23 11.11 9.96 6.94
N THR A 24 10.88 9.15 7.96
CA THR A 24 11.38 7.77 8.04
C THR A 24 10.23 6.81 7.78
N ALA A 25 10.37 5.92 6.80
CA ALA A 25 9.37 4.91 6.46
C ALA A 25 9.95 3.51 6.66
N THR A 26 9.18 2.64 7.30
CA THR A 26 9.52 1.23 7.54
C THR A 26 8.24 0.42 7.56
N ASP A 27 8.28 -0.84 7.14
CA ASP A 27 7.16 -1.74 7.42
C ASP A 27 7.13 -1.99 8.93
N GLY A 28 5.95 -1.93 9.54
CA GLY A 28 5.78 -2.11 10.99
C GLY A 28 6.19 -3.52 11.48
N GLU A 29 6.24 -4.46 10.54
CA GLU A 29 6.66 -5.84 10.74
C GLU A 29 8.15 -6.07 10.44
N ASN A 30 8.89 -5.05 9.98
CA ASN A 30 10.24 -5.23 9.49
C ASN A 30 11.25 -5.37 10.65
N GLY A 31 12.04 -6.45 10.61
CA GLY A 31 13.22 -6.63 11.44
C GLY A 31 12.96 -7.10 12.87
N GLY A 32 14.01 -7.71 13.46
CA GLY A 32 13.97 -8.18 14.84
C GLY A 32 13.75 -7.04 15.84
N TRP A 33 14.02 -5.78 15.49
CA TRP A 33 13.94 -4.65 16.42
C TRP A 33 12.51 -4.19 16.72
N PHE A 34 11.63 -4.13 15.72
CA PHE A 34 10.20 -3.77 15.90
C PHE A 34 9.39 -4.90 16.53
N ARG A 35 9.71 -6.15 16.18
CA ARG A 35 9.07 -7.37 16.70
C ARG A 35 9.58 -7.83 18.06
N ASN A 36 10.68 -7.25 18.53
CA ASN A 36 11.22 -7.61 19.84
C ASN A 36 10.24 -7.19 20.94
N VAL A 37 9.78 -8.17 21.73
CA VAL A 37 8.88 -7.93 22.86
C VAL A 37 9.61 -7.42 24.11
N ASN A 38 10.96 -7.47 24.12
CA ASN A 38 11.76 -6.92 25.20
C ASN A 38 11.84 -5.39 25.11
N TRP A 39 11.07 -4.71 25.96
CA TRP A 39 10.99 -3.24 26.03
C TRP A 39 12.35 -2.54 26.11
N ALA A 40 13.32 -3.11 26.82
CA ALA A 40 14.63 -2.50 27.01
C ALA A 40 15.49 -2.46 25.73
N SER A 41 15.13 -3.25 24.71
CA SER A 41 15.91 -3.40 23.48
C SER A 41 15.11 -3.28 22.19
N ASN A 42 13.79 -3.06 22.26
CA ASN A 42 12.95 -2.89 21.09
C ASN A 42 12.80 -1.42 20.68
N PHE A 43 12.30 -1.19 19.46
CA PHE A 43 12.11 0.16 18.91
C PHE A 43 11.30 1.06 19.86
N TRP A 44 10.24 0.51 20.44
CA TRP A 44 9.27 1.27 21.23
C TRP A 44 9.88 1.80 22.53
N GLY A 45 10.51 0.95 23.32
CA GLY A 45 11.05 1.30 24.62
C GLY A 45 12.47 1.85 24.59
N SER A 46 13.32 1.37 23.68
CA SER A 46 14.74 1.79 23.62
C SER A 46 14.98 3.02 22.73
N PHE A 47 14.03 3.38 21.85
CA PHE A 47 14.18 4.51 20.93
C PHE A 47 13.00 5.48 20.92
N TYR A 48 11.79 5.02 20.57
CA TYR A 48 10.63 5.87 20.34
C TYR A 48 10.19 6.61 21.61
N HIS A 49 10.00 5.89 22.72
CA HIS A 49 9.59 6.49 23.98
C HIS A 49 10.62 7.51 24.50
N PRO A 50 11.93 7.21 24.57
CA PRO A 50 12.94 8.22 24.90
C PRO A 50 12.95 9.45 24.00
N LEU A 51 12.74 9.28 22.69
CA LEU A 51 12.69 10.41 21.74
C LEU A 51 11.48 11.30 22.01
N CYS A 52 10.30 10.70 22.20
CA CYS A 52 9.06 11.42 22.52
C CYS A 52 9.16 12.14 23.86
N ASP A 53 9.75 11.52 24.89
CA ASP A 53 9.90 12.15 26.20
C ASP A 53 10.81 13.37 26.12
N ARG A 54 11.96 13.27 25.44
CA ARG A 54 12.84 14.43 25.21
C ARG A 54 12.13 15.53 24.42
N ALA A 55 11.33 15.17 23.40
CA ALA A 55 10.57 16.15 22.63
C ALA A 55 9.53 16.89 23.49
N ARG A 56 8.84 16.18 24.41
CA ARG A 56 7.86 16.79 25.33
C ARG A 56 8.49 17.74 26.34
N HIS A 57 9.70 17.46 26.80
CA HIS A 57 10.45 18.31 27.73
C HIS A 57 11.29 19.37 27.02
N GLU A 58 11.16 19.52 25.70
CA GLU A 58 11.95 20.45 24.87
C GLU A 58 13.46 20.19 24.91
N GLU A 59 13.87 18.96 25.21
CA GLU A 59 15.26 18.50 25.31
C GLU A 59 15.78 17.89 23.99
N SER A 60 14.95 17.84 22.94
CA SER A 60 15.30 17.33 21.62
C SER A 60 15.08 18.38 20.54
N VAL A 61 16.04 18.47 19.61
CA VAL A 61 15.89 19.27 18.37
C VAL A 61 14.94 18.61 17.37
N VAL A 62 14.69 17.30 17.52
CA VAL A 62 13.72 16.56 16.71
C VAL A 62 12.39 16.53 17.43
N LYS A 63 11.34 16.99 16.74
CA LYS A 63 9.95 16.99 17.22
C LYS A 63 9.09 16.11 16.31
N PRO A 64 8.49 15.03 16.82
CA PRO A 64 7.49 14.28 16.07
C PRO A 64 6.32 15.19 15.70
N THR A 65 5.87 15.13 14.45
CA THR A 65 4.75 15.91 13.94
C THR A 65 4.01 15.08 12.89
N PHE A 66 2.72 15.38 12.70
CA PHE A 66 2.02 14.85 11.53
C PHE A 66 2.43 15.61 10.28
N ILE A 67 2.47 14.92 9.14
CA ILE A 67 2.83 15.54 7.85
C ILE A 67 1.88 16.72 7.55
N HIS A 68 0.59 16.59 7.85
CA HIS A 68 -0.37 17.66 7.61
C HIS A 68 -0.13 18.88 8.52
N ASP A 69 0.17 18.70 9.80
CA ASP A 69 0.50 19.82 10.70
C ASP A 69 1.71 20.62 10.21
N TYR A 70 2.74 19.91 9.73
CA TYR A 70 3.91 20.56 9.13
C TYR A 70 3.53 21.33 7.85
N LEU A 71 2.77 20.70 6.95
CA LEU A 71 2.36 21.32 5.69
C LEU A 71 1.43 22.52 5.89
N ASP A 72 0.54 22.49 6.88
CA ASP A 72 -0.35 23.61 7.22
C ASP A 72 0.45 24.82 7.74
N ARG A 73 1.56 24.56 8.45
CA ARG A 73 2.42 25.61 8.98
C ARG A 73 3.40 26.18 7.96
N HIS A 74 4.01 25.32 7.14
CA HIS A 74 5.14 25.70 6.27
C HIS A 74 4.79 25.75 4.78
N GLY A 75 3.68 25.12 4.38
CA GLY A 75 3.29 24.94 2.98
C GLY A 75 4.14 23.92 2.22
N ALA A 76 3.77 23.67 0.97
CA ALA A 76 4.57 22.92 0.00
C ALA A 76 5.15 23.90 -1.03
N HIS A 77 6.44 23.73 -1.37
CA HIS A 77 7.16 24.63 -2.28
C HIS A 77 7.84 23.84 -3.39
N GLY A 78 7.86 24.43 -4.59
CA GLY A 78 8.50 23.86 -5.78
C GLY A 78 7.65 22.82 -6.51
N TYR A 79 8.16 22.37 -7.66
CA TYR A 79 7.54 21.35 -8.48
C TYR A 79 8.59 20.32 -8.86
N VAL A 80 8.22 19.05 -8.79
CA VAL A 80 9.06 17.93 -9.19
C VAL A 80 8.31 17.03 -10.16
N ILE A 81 9.04 16.43 -11.09
CA ILE A 81 8.50 15.38 -11.96
C ILE A 81 8.90 14.05 -11.34
N VAL A 82 7.92 13.33 -10.81
CA VAL A 82 8.11 11.96 -10.31
C VAL A 82 7.99 10.99 -11.47
N ARG A 83 9.04 10.18 -11.69
CA ARG A 83 9.02 9.09 -12.67
C ARG A 83 8.54 7.80 -12.03
N THR A 84 8.01 6.91 -12.86
CA THR A 84 7.54 5.58 -12.44
C THR A 84 8.62 4.82 -11.67
N GLY A 85 8.26 4.34 -10.48
CA GLY A 85 9.10 3.48 -9.67
C GLY A 85 8.44 3.11 -8.36
N ALA A 86 9.01 2.11 -7.69
CA ALA A 86 8.74 1.74 -6.31
C ALA A 86 9.99 2.00 -5.45
N TRP A 87 9.84 1.93 -4.13
CA TRP A 87 11.01 1.83 -3.26
C TRP A 87 11.76 0.51 -3.53
N ASN A 88 13.03 0.43 -3.13
CA ASN A 88 13.82 -0.78 -3.36
C ASN A 88 13.34 -1.92 -2.47
N THR A 89 13.19 -3.13 -3.02
CA THR A 89 12.71 -4.32 -2.30
C THR A 89 13.86 -5.22 -1.81
N GLY A 90 15.00 -4.61 -1.46
CA GLY A 90 16.24 -5.29 -1.05
C GLY A 90 17.01 -5.92 -2.21
N PHE A 91 16.37 -6.76 -3.01
CA PHE A 91 17.00 -7.51 -4.11
C PHE A 91 16.89 -6.82 -5.47
N HIS A 92 15.92 -5.90 -5.63
CA HIS A 92 15.64 -5.24 -6.89
C HIS A 92 15.55 -3.73 -6.72
N HIS A 93 16.07 -3.02 -7.71
CA HIS A 93 15.77 -1.60 -7.88
C HIS A 93 14.28 -1.48 -8.21
N GLY A 94 13.57 -0.55 -7.57
CA GLY A 94 12.13 -0.39 -7.82
C GLY A 94 11.76 0.17 -9.21
N ILE A 95 12.72 0.35 -10.12
CA ILE A 95 12.46 0.79 -11.49
C ILE A 95 11.90 -0.39 -12.28
N GLY A 96 10.83 -0.15 -13.04
CA GLY A 96 10.22 -1.17 -13.91
C GLY A 96 9.43 -2.26 -13.19
N PHE A 97 9.30 -2.18 -11.86
CA PHE A 97 8.48 -3.09 -11.05
C PHE A 97 8.83 -4.58 -11.17
N ILE A 98 10.10 -4.92 -11.46
CA ILE A 98 10.56 -6.30 -11.70
C ILE A 98 10.16 -7.27 -10.58
N GLN A 99 10.11 -6.81 -9.32
CA GLN A 99 9.63 -7.63 -8.20
C GLN A 99 8.22 -8.21 -8.44
N TRP A 100 7.34 -7.48 -9.12
CA TRP A 100 5.95 -7.86 -9.39
C TRP A 100 5.70 -8.32 -10.83
N THR A 101 6.68 -8.16 -11.74
CA THR A 101 6.52 -8.41 -13.19
C THR A 101 7.65 -9.25 -13.81
N GLY A 102 8.56 -9.78 -12.98
CA GLY A 102 9.80 -10.41 -13.42
C GLY A 102 9.60 -11.71 -14.20
N SER A 103 8.68 -12.57 -13.77
CA SER A 103 8.39 -13.86 -14.42
C SER A 103 7.27 -13.74 -15.47
N GLN A 104 7.23 -14.69 -16.41
CA GLN A 104 6.13 -14.75 -17.39
C GLN A 104 4.79 -15.00 -16.70
N MET A 105 4.75 -15.88 -15.70
CA MET A 105 3.54 -16.15 -14.92
C MET A 105 2.98 -14.89 -14.25
N GLN A 106 3.85 -14.01 -13.70
CA GLN A 106 3.42 -12.73 -13.15
C GLN A 106 2.80 -11.83 -14.23
N ARG A 107 3.41 -11.76 -15.42
CA ARG A 107 2.88 -10.96 -16.53
C ARG A 107 1.54 -11.48 -17.03
N ASP A 108 1.42 -12.79 -17.21
CA ASP A 108 0.17 -13.45 -17.61
C ASP A 108 -0.94 -13.21 -16.57
N ALA A 109 -0.59 -13.23 -15.28
CA ALA A 109 -1.52 -12.89 -14.20
C ALA A 109 -1.97 -11.42 -14.25
N TRP A 110 -1.09 -10.47 -14.56
CA TRP A 110 -1.47 -9.06 -14.76
C TRP A 110 -2.41 -8.86 -15.94
N GLU A 111 -2.13 -9.50 -17.09
CA GLU A 111 -3.03 -9.46 -18.26
C GLU A 111 -4.41 -10.01 -17.90
N ARG A 112 -4.45 -11.08 -17.10
CA ARG A 112 -5.70 -11.65 -16.62
C ARG A 112 -6.43 -10.73 -15.63
N VAL A 113 -5.71 -10.07 -14.71
CA VAL A 113 -6.26 -9.06 -13.82
C VAL A 113 -6.90 -7.95 -14.63
N GLU A 114 -6.20 -7.37 -15.61
CA GLU A 114 -6.72 -6.28 -16.43
C GLU A 114 -8.05 -6.67 -17.11
N ARG A 115 -8.08 -7.86 -17.72
CA ARG A 115 -9.28 -8.35 -18.40
C ARG A 115 -10.46 -8.53 -17.44
N VAL A 116 -10.27 -9.25 -16.33
CA VAL A 116 -11.34 -9.54 -15.36
C VAL A 116 -11.80 -8.26 -14.65
N SER A 117 -10.87 -7.38 -14.32
CA SER A 117 -11.15 -6.07 -13.72
C SER A 117 -12.08 -5.26 -14.63
N ARG A 118 -11.76 -5.18 -15.92
CA ARG A 118 -12.60 -4.51 -16.93
C ARG A 118 -14.00 -5.13 -16.99
N GLU A 119 -14.12 -6.45 -17.10
CA GLU A 119 -15.42 -7.14 -17.16
C GLU A 119 -16.31 -6.82 -15.94
N ILE A 120 -15.75 -6.85 -14.73
CA ILE A 120 -16.48 -6.55 -13.49
C ILE A 120 -16.84 -5.07 -13.40
N HIS A 121 -15.92 -4.16 -13.75
CA HIS A 121 -16.19 -2.72 -13.75
C HIS A 121 -17.27 -2.34 -14.75
N ASP A 122 -17.25 -2.90 -15.97
CA ASP A 122 -18.25 -2.68 -17.00
C ASP A 122 -19.63 -3.18 -16.54
N ALA A 123 -19.70 -4.37 -15.94
CA ALA A 123 -20.96 -4.92 -15.41
C ALA A 123 -21.53 -4.06 -14.25
N ARG A 124 -20.68 -3.59 -13.34
CA ARG A 124 -21.09 -2.66 -12.27
C ARG A 124 -21.53 -1.31 -12.81
N TYR A 125 -20.84 -0.79 -13.83
CA TYR A 125 -21.22 0.46 -14.48
C TYR A 125 -22.59 0.35 -15.15
N ASP A 126 -22.84 -0.74 -15.89
CA ASP A 126 -24.15 -1.03 -16.50
C ASP A 126 -25.27 -1.14 -15.45
N ALA A 127 -25.05 -1.90 -14.37
CA ALA A 127 -26.00 -1.98 -13.26
C ALA A 127 -26.28 -0.61 -12.64
N GLY A 128 -25.25 0.24 -12.51
CA GLY A 128 -25.39 1.63 -12.09
C GLY A 128 -26.21 2.49 -13.04
N GLN A 129 -26.01 2.36 -14.35
CA GLN A 129 -26.81 3.07 -15.37
C GLN A 129 -28.29 2.67 -15.32
N ARG A 130 -28.58 1.40 -14.99
CA ARG A 130 -29.95 0.90 -14.77
C ARG A 130 -30.53 1.28 -13.42
N GLY A 131 -29.76 1.89 -12.51
CA GLY A 131 -30.20 2.27 -11.17
C GLY A 131 -30.22 1.12 -10.16
N TRP A 132 -29.39 0.09 -10.35
CA TRP A 132 -29.27 -1.08 -9.45
C TRP A 132 -30.61 -1.77 -9.12
N PRO A 133 -31.46 -2.09 -10.10
CA PRO A 133 -32.84 -2.50 -9.85
C PRO A 133 -32.98 -3.91 -9.27
N ASN A 134 -31.97 -4.77 -9.42
CA ASN A 134 -32.02 -6.18 -9.06
C ASN A 134 -31.10 -6.52 -7.88
N SER A 135 -31.66 -6.63 -6.67
CA SER A 135 -30.89 -6.93 -5.45
C SER A 135 -30.00 -8.18 -5.52
N GLU A 136 -30.41 -9.23 -6.24
CA GLU A 136 -29.61 -10.46 -6.37
C GLU A 136 -28.41 -10.27 -7.30
N GLU A 137 -28.61 -9.61 -8.44
CA GLU A 137 -27.53 -9.18 -9.34
C GLU A 137 -26.55 -8.28 -8.61
N ASN A 138 -27.06 -7.25 -7.92
CA ASN A 138 -26.25 -6.28 -7.19
C ASN A 138 -25.37 -6.97 -6.13
N HIS A 139 -25.94 -7.91 -5.37
CA HIS A 139 -25.18 -8.68 -4.38
C HIS A 139 -24.06 -9.49 -5.05
N CYS A 140 -24.35 -10.19 -6.15
CA CYS A 140 -23.34 -10.97 -6.87
C CYS A 140 -22.23 -10.08 -7.47
N LEU A 141 -22.57 -8.87 -7.96
CA LEU A 141 -21.59 -7.91 -8.46
C LEU A 141 -20.67 -7.39 -7.36
N GLU A 142 -21.19 -7.12 -6.16
CA GLU A 142 -20.36 -6.74 -5.02
C GLU A 142 -19.49 -7.91 -4.53
N GLU A 143 -20.00 -9.13 -4.55
CA GLU A 143 -19.21 -10.31 -4.25
C GLU A 143 -18.05 -10.48 -5.26
N ALA A 144 -18.33 -10.33 -6.57
CA ALA A 144 -17.32 -10.38 -7.63
C ALA A 144 -16.24 -9.31 -7.44
N TYR A 145 -16.66 -8.06 -7.18
CA TYR A 145 -15.74 -6.94 -6.94
C TYR A 145 -14.86 -7.16 -5.71
N TRP A 146 -15.41 -7.68 -4.62
CA TRP A 146 -14.62 -8.01 -3.43
C TRP A 146 -13.54 -9.06 -3.72
N ARG A 147 -13.84 -10.08 -4.55
CA ARG A 147 -12.85 -11.10 -4.92
C ARG A 147 -11.80 -10.55 -5.87
N LEU A 148 -12.19 -9.68 -6.81
CA LEU A 148 -11.26 -8.94 -7.65
C LEU A 148 -10.25 -8.15 -6.80
N LEU A 149 -10.73 -7.34 -5.84
CA LEU A 149 -9.84 -6.56 -4.96
C LEU A 149 -8.87 -7.44 -4.17
N ARG A 150 -9.32 -8.61 -3.71
CA ARG A 150 -8.46 -9.60 -3.05
C ARG A 150 -7.44 -10.20 -4.02
N ALA A 151 -7.82 -10.48 -5.26
CA ALA A 151 -6.94 -11.04 -6.28
C ALA A 151 -5.85 -10.02 -6.69
N GLU A 152 -6.20 -8.74 -6.77
CA GLU A 152 -5.34 -7.60 -7.15
C GLU A 152 -4.29 -7.22 -6.10
N THR A 153 -4.29 -7.85 -4.92
CA THR A 153 -3.27 -7.56 -3.91
C THR A 153 -1.86 -7.80 -4.45
N SER A 154 -1.00 -6.77 -4.35
CA SER A 154 0.37 -6.83 -4.83
C SER A 154 1.20 -7.92 -4.14
N CYS A 155 0.77 -8.40 -2.96
CA CYS A 155 1.38 -9.52 -2.25
C CYS A 155 1.40 -10.81 -3.07
N HIS A 156 0.37 -11.11 -3.87
CA HIS A 156 0.36 -12.30 -4.74
C HIS A 156 1.49 -12.26 -5.76
N PHE A 157 1.82 -11.06 -6.24
CA PHE A 157 2.85 -10.84 -7.24
C PHE A 157 4.22 -10.65 -6.60
N PHE A 158 4.32 -10.04 -5.42
CA PHE A 158 5.60 -9.79 -4.75
C PHE A 158 6.42 -11.06 -4.53
N TRP A 159 5.77 -12.16 -4.12
CA TRP A 159 6.43 -13.45 -3.88
C TRP A 159 6.63 -14.29 -5.15
N GLY A 160 6.44 -13.69 -6.33
CA GLY A 160 6.72 -14.32 -7.61
C GLY A 160 5.88 -15.58 -7.86
N THR A 161 6.52 -16.59 -8.44
CA THR A 161 5.87 -17.85 -8.85
C THR A 161 5.33 -18.66 -7.68
N ASP A 162 5.80 -18.42 -6.45
CA ASP A 162 5.33 -19.16 -5.29
C ASP A 162 3.88 -18.79 -4.90
N TRP A 163 3.45 -17.56 -5.24
CA TRP A 163 2.16 -17.02 -4.79
C TRP A 163 1.26 -16.52 -5.92
N VAL A 164 1.76 -16.37 -7.14
CA VAL A 164 0.98 -15.80 -8.26
C VAL A 164 -0.30 -16.59 -8.55
N ASP A 165 -0.30 -17.90 -8.31
CA ASP A 165 -1.49 -18.75 -8.46
C ASP A 165 -2.66 -18.34 -7.54
N ARG A 166 -2.37 -17.65 -6.42
CA ARG A 166 -3.41 -17.10 -5.54
C ARG A 166 -4.18 -15.95 -6.20
N ALA A 167 -3.51 -15.16 -7.04
CA ALA A 167 -4.21 -14.17 -7.85
C ALA A 167 -5.13 -14.86 -8.85
N HIS A 168 -4.65 -15.91 -9.54
CA HIS A 168 -5.48 -16.70 -10.45
C HIS A 168 -6.71 -17.30 -9.76
N ALA A 169 -6.54 -17.93 -8.60
CA ALA A 169 -7.66 -18.48 -7.83
C ALA A 169 -8.67 -17.39 -7.42
N GLY A 170 -8.20 -16.21 -6.99
CA GLY A 170 -9.07 -15.08 -6.68
C GLY A 170 -9.85 -14.57 -7.91
N LEU A 171 -9.22 -14.57 -9.08
CA LEU A 171 -9.88 -14.21 -10.35
C LEU A 171 -10.91 -15.26 -10.80
N ASP A 172 -10.66 -16.54 -10.55
CA ASP A 172 -11.66 -17.60 -10.77
C ASP A 172 -12.89 -17.41 -9.88
N GLU A 173 -12.70 -17.11 -8.59
CA GLU A 173 -13.80 -16.79 -7.69
C GLU A 173 -14.55 -15.52 -8.14
N ALA A 174 -13.84 -14.49 -8.59
CA ALA A 174 -14.45 -13.25 -9.07
C ALA A 174 -15.34 -13.50 -10.31
N LEU A 175 -14.85 -14.29 -11.28
CA LEU A 175 -15.59 -14.66 -12.47
C LEU A 175 -16.81 -15.55 -12.15
N PHE A 176 -16.70 -16.44 -11.17
CA PHE A 176 -17.85 -17.21 -10.70
C PHE A 176 -18.99 -16.31 -10.21
N TRP A 177 -18.68 -15.29 -9.41
CA TRP A 177 -19.69 -14.34 -8.93
C TRP A 177 -20.23 -13.44 -10.04
N LEU A 178 -19.39 -13.04 -10.99
CA LEU A 178 -19.83 -12.29 -12.16
C LEU A 178 -20.82 -13.10 -13.02
N ALA A 179 -20.55 -14.38 -13.25
CA ALA A 179 -21.48 -15.26 -13.96
C ALA A 179 -22.84 -15.35 -13.24
N ARG A 180 -22.84 -15.48 -11.91
CA ARG A 180 -24.09 -15.46 -11.12
C ARG A 180 -24.84 -14.13 -11.21
N ALA A 181 -24.12 -13.01 -11.28
CA ALA A 181 -24.75 -11.71 -11.50
C ALA A 181 -25.49 -11.67 -12.84
N HIS A 182 -24.87 -12.17 -13.91
CA HIS A 182 -25.51 -12.27 -15.23
C HIS A 182 -26.73 -13.18 -15.20
N GLU A 183 -26.65 -14.37 -14.58
CA GLU A 183 -27.81 -15.23 -14.43
C GLU A 183 -28.96 -14.57 -13.65
N ALA A 184 -28.65 -13.87 -12.56
CA ALA A 184 -29.64 -13.17 -11.75
C ALA A 184 -30.32 -12.03 -12.53
N ARG A 185 -29.56 -11.33 -13.37
CA ARG A 185 -30.08 -10.32 -14.29
C ARG A 185 -31.06 -10.94 -15.28
N ASP A 186 -30.65 -12.02 -15.93
CA ASP A 186 -31.41 -12.65 -17.00
C ASP A 186 -32.68 -13.36 -16.48
N ARG A 187 -32.72 -13.76 -15.19
CA ARG A 187 -33.93 -14.28 -14.52
C ARG A 187 -35.02 -13.22 -14.26
N LYS A 188 -34.67 -11.93 -14.22
CA LYS A 188 -35.61 -10.81 -13.96
C LYS A 188 -35.86 -9.92 -15.18
N ALA A 189 -35.19 -10.16 -16.29
CA ALA A 189 -35.45 -9.53 -17.59
C ALA A 189 -36.70 -10.14 -18.24
#